data_AF-A0A4E0QUP1-F1
#
_entry.id   AF-A0A4E0QUP1-F1
#
_cell.length_a   1.000
_cell.length_b   1.000
_cell.length_c   1.000
_cell.angle_alpha   90.00
_cell.angle_beta   90.00
_cell.angle_gamma   90.00
#
_symmetry.space_group_name_H-M   'P 1'
#
loop_
_entity.id
_entity.type
_entity.pdbx_description
1 polymer ?
#
loop_
_entity_poly.entity_id
_entity_poly.type
_entity_poly.pdbx_seq_one_letter_code
_entity_poly.pdbx_strand_id
1 'polypeptide(L)'
;MGPTAPRLNHLTVRVLLHKDHGYIVHFPNALLVLRTPTQRLSMARITWVPKSSTSSGPGDHSPIAVTFFVLLLPREILARRSWNLLAFLLDGKKKRTILWPAAYEVNGVSAQPLGFDQQVEYLDLQFTWKGRVQQPSAGKLESTLLSITKGSVKLHQRLDILARFALPKLYHELVLGMAHWRTFNSLNVVVHARVRGWLRLPKDTVLGFFHARPALGGLDLPNLSTTIPLAQRARMECLAWSSLALARMTTLAFTFHHLVRQAKIPIRVGSSVATSKDDVVSDWSVTPFNLTDGLGLRNFPMDRASHLW
;
A
#
# COMPACT_ATOMS: atom_id res chain seq x y z
N MET A 1 -4.58 14.64 -6.27
CA MET A 1 -5.93 14.35 -5.76
C MET A 1 -6.88 14.27 -6.95
N GLY A 2 -7.51 13.12 -7.18
CA GLY A 2 -8.51 12.97 -8.26
C GLY A 2 -9.77 13.82 -8.00
N PRO A 3 -10.59 14.08 -9.04
CA PRO A 3 -11.82 14.83 -8.86
C PRO A 3 -12.77 14.03 -7.96
N THR A 4 -13.03 14.54 -6.76
CA THR A 4 -14.08 14.01 -5.88
C THR A 4 -15.43 14.41 -6.45
N ALA A 5 -16.42 13.52 -6.40
CA ALA A 5 -17.77 13.80 -6.88
C ALA A 5 -18.35 15.09 -6.25
N PRO A 6 -19.08 15.92 -7.02
CA PRO A 6 -19.67 17.16 -6.53
C PRO A 6 -20.65 16.88 -5.38
N ARG A 7 -20.54 17.66 -4.30
CA ARG A 7 -21.35 17.50 -3.06
C ARG A 7 -22.70 18.23 -3.17
N LEU A 8 -23.50 18.24 -2.09
CA LEU A 8 -24.87 18.80 -2.02
C LEU A 8 -25.02 20.22 -2.62
N ASN A 9 -23.94 21.02 -2.61
CA ASN A 9 -23.92 22.39 -3.16
C ASN A 9 -23.18 22.53 -4.49
N HIS A 10 -22.81 21.42 -5.15
CA HIS A 10 -21.96 21.37 -6.35
C HIS A 10 -20.56 22.02 -6.20
N LEU A 11 -20.22 22.50 -4.99
CA LEU A 11 -18.92 23.07 -4.67
C LEU A 11 -17.86 21.97 -4.60
N THR A 12 -16.87 22.06 -5.49
CA THR A 12 -15.72 21.17 -5.55
C THR A 12 -14.55 21.78 -4.77
N VAL A 13 -13.62 20.96 -4.27
CA VAL A 13 -12.40 21.42 -3.56
C VAL A 13 -11.64 22.52 -4.34
N ARG A 14 -11.66 22.45 -5.68
CA ARG A 14 -11.05 23.45 -6.57
C ARG A 14 -11.68 24.85 -6.45
N VAL A 15 -12.99 24.92 -6.26
CA VAL A 15 -13.73 26.20 -6.12
C VAL A 15 -13.42 26.86 -4.77
N LEU A 16 -13.14 26.06 -3.74
CA LEU A 16 -12.82 26.58 -2.40
C LEU A 16 -11.39 27.14 -2.32
N LEU A 17 -10.43 26.55 -3.04
CA LEU A 17 -9.05 27.03 -3.13
C LEU A 17 -8.92 28.38 -3.85
N HIS A 18 -9.93 28.77 -4.64
CA HIS A 18 -9.99 30.06 -5.32
C HIS A 18 -10.81 31.11 -4.56
N LYS A 19 -11.40 30.77 -3.41
CA LYS A 19 -12.17 31.71 -2.59
C LYS A 19 -11.31 32.37 -1.53
N ASP A 20 -11.67 33.61 -1.21
CA ASP A 20 -10.94 34.47 -0.30
C ASP A 20 -10.89 33.89 1.13
N HIS A 21 -9.70 33.95 1.76
CA HIS A 21 -9.40 33.26 3.01
C HIS A 21 -10.24 33.78 4.19
N GLY A 22 -10.73 35.02 4.11
CA GLY A 22 -11.59 35.63 5.14
C GLY A 22 -12.88 34.84 5.38
N TYR A 23 -13.52 34.34 4.33
CA TYR A 23 -14.76 33.56 4.44
C TYR A 23 -14.59 32.22 5.18
N ILE A 24 -13.39 31.64 5.12
CA ILE A 24 -13.09 30.36 5.77
C ILE A 24 -12.91 30.54 7.28
N VAL A 25 -12.45 31.70 7.74
CA VAL A 25 -12.20 32.01 9.16
C VAL A 25 -13.50 32.37 9.90
N HIS A 26 -14.46 33.01 9.24
CA HIS A 26 -15.75 33.35 9.86
C HIS A 26 -16.55 32.12 10.29
N PHE A 27 -16.37 30.98 9.62
CA PHE A 27 -17.12 29.76 9.89
C PHE A 27 -16.75 29.06 11.22
N PRO A 28 -15.47 28.74 11.51
CA PRO A 28 -15.10 28.18 12.82
C PRO A 28 -15.39 29.16 13.96
N ASN A 29 -15.28 30.48 13.73
CA ASN A 29 -15.68 31.49 14.73
C ASN A 29 -17.18 31.44 15.01
N ALA A 30 -18.03 31.34 13.98
CA ALA A 30 -19.47 31.18 14.16
C ALA A 30 -19.82 29.85 14.86
N LEU A 31 -19.09 28.78 14.58
CA LEU A 31 -19.29 27.47 15.21
C LEU A 31 -18.87 27.46 16.69
N LEU A 32 -17.82 28.20 17.05
CA LEU A 32 -17.39 28.43 18.43
C LEU A 32 -18.42 29.26 19.21
N VAL A 33 -19.04 30.26 18.59
CA VAL A 33 -20.06 31.12 19.22
C VAL A 33 -21.40 30.39 19.37
N LEU A 34 -21.85 29.68 18.33
CA LEU A 34 -23.17 29.03 18.31
C LEU A 34 -23.19 27.66 19.02
N ARG A 35 -22.02 27.09 19.34
CA ARG A 35 -21.80 25.76 19.96
C ARG A 35 -22.42 24.57 19.21
N THR A 36 -23.20 24.81 18.16
CA THR A 36 -23.88 23.81 17.33
C THR A 36 -23.94 24.30 15.87
N PRO A 37 -23.81 23.40 14.87
CA PRO A 37 -23.98 23.77 13.47
C PRO A 37 -25.45 24.05 13.16
N THR A 38 -25.72 24.99 12.25
CA THR A 38 -27.10 25.31 11.82
C THR A 38 -27.74 24.13 11.07
N GLN A 39 -29.09 24.06 11.09
CA GLN A 39 -29.87 22.93 10.56
C GLN A 39 -29.62 22.62 9.06
N ARG A 40 -29.16 23.60 8.27
CA ARG A 40 -28.77 23.38 6.87
C ARG A 40 -27.38 22.77 6.72
N LEU A 41 -26.48 23.03 7.67
CA LEU A 41 -25.12 22.46 7.69
C LEU A 41 -25.11 21.03 8.24
N SER A 42 -26.11 20.66 9.06
CA SER A 42 -26.29 19.29 9.56
C SER A 42 -26.92 18.33 8.54
N MET A 43 -27.40 18.84 7.40
CA MET A 43 -27.86 17.99 6.29
C MET A 43 -26.67 17.31 5.60
N ALA A 44 -26.72 15.99 5.49
CA ALA A 44 -25.75 15.17 4.78
C ALA A 44 -26.43 14.38 3.67
N ARG A 45 -25.77 14.26 2.51
CA ARG A 45 -26.19 13.29 1.50
C ARG A 45 -25.66 11.92 1.92
N ILE A 46 -26.55 10.95 2.10
CA ILE A 46 -26.15 9.57 2.41
C ILE A 46 -26.04 8.81 1.10
N THR A 47 -24.85 8.32 0.78
CA THR A 47 -24.61 7.38 -0.32
C THR A 47 -24.29 6.01 0.26
N TRP A 48 -25.05 5.00 -0.14
CA TRP A 48 -24.82 3.62 0.26
C TRP A 48 -23.75 3.01 -0.64
N VAL A 49 -22.64 2.58 -0.04
CA VAL A 49 -21.55 1.90 -0.75
C VAL A 49 -21.49 0.44 -0.28
N PRO A 50 -21.55 -0.53 -1.19
CA PRO A 50 -21.48 -1.94 -0.82
C PRO A 50 -20.11 -2.25 -0.19
N LYS A 51 -20.10 -3.00 0.93
CA LYS A 51 -18.87 -3.42 1.63
C LYS A 51 -18.18 -4.59 0.94
N SER A 52 -18.93 -5.42 0.23
CA SER A 52 -18.45 -6.61 -0.47
C SER A 52 -19.15 -6.77 -1.83
N SER A 53 -18.59 -7.59 -2.71
CA SER A 53 -19.14 -7.86 -4.05
C SER A 53 -20.44 -8.65 -4.06
N THR A 54 -20.87 -9.17 -2.90
CA THR A 54 -22.08 -9.97 -2.71
C THR A 54 -22.95 -9.34 -1.62
N SER A 55 -23.24 -8.04 -1.73
CA SER A 55 -24.18 -7.38 -0.81
C SER A 55 -25.61 -7.71 -1.21
N SER A 56 -26.40 -8.24 -0.27
CA SER A 56 -27.82 -8.58 -0.51
C SER A 56 -28.75 -7.83 0.44
N GLY A 57 -28.24 -7.38 1.60
CA GLY A 57 -29.01 -6.66 2.60
C GLY A 57 -28.53 -5.21 2.86
N PRO A 58 -29.35 -4.41 3.56
CA PRO A 58 -29.01 -3.04 3.95
C PRO A 58 -27.83 -2.96 4.94
N GLY A 59 -27.57 -4.02 5.72
CA GLY A 59 -26.39 -4.11 6.63
C GLY A 59 -25.04 -4.28 5.91
N ASP A 60 -25.07 -4.75 4.66
CA ASP A 60 -23.90 -4.99 3.81
C ASP A 60 -23.44 -3.73 3.10
N HIS A 61 -24.16 -2.61 3.28
CA HIS A 61 -23.83 -1.33 2.71
C HIS A 61 -23.35 -0.38 3.81
N SER A 62 -22.24 0.30 3.58
CA SER A 62 -21.76 1.38 4.43
C SER A 62 -22.50 2.67 4.03
N PRO A 63 -23.29 3.28 4.92
CA PRO A 63 -23.86 4.60 4.66
C PRO A 63 -22.74 5.64 4.78
N ILE A 64 -22.34 6.22 3.65
CA ILE A 64 -21.37 7.32 3.63
C ILE A 64 -22.17 8.62 3.67
N ALA A 65 -22.18 9.28 4.82
CA ALA A 65 -22.73 10.61 4.98
C ALA A 65 -21.73 11.65 4.45
N VAL A 66 -21.99 12.18 3.25
CA VAL A 66 -21.22 13.27 2.65
C VAL A 66 -21.77 14.59 3.17
N THR A 67 -21.14 15.09 4.23
CA THR A 67 -21.44 16.39 4.85
C THR A 67 -20.75 17.56 4.13
N PHE A 68 -21.16 18.76 4.50
CA PHE A 68 -20.50 20.00 4.10
C PHE A 68 -19.00 19.99 4.39
N PHE A 69 -18.19 20.45 3.43
CA PHE A 69 -16.71 20.45 3.52
C PHE A 69 -16.20 21.17 4.79
N VAL A 70 -16.90 22.21 5.21
CA VAL A 70 -16.49 23.05 6.35
C VAL A 70 -16.64 22.35 7.72
N LEU A 71 -17.37 21.22 7.79
CA LEU A 71 -17.48 20.39 8.99
C LEU A 71 -16.42 19.27 9.07
N LEU A 72 -15.62 19.05 8.01
CA LEU A 72 -14.57 18.03 8.01
C LEU A 72 -13.27 18.53 8.64
N LEU A 73 -12.96 19.82 8.52
CA LEU A 73 -11.73 20.43 9.06
C LEU A 73 -11.60 20.29 10.60
N PRO A 74 -12.66 20.50 11.41
CA PRO A 74 -12.56 20.32 12.86
C PRO A 74 -12.41 18.85 13.29
N ARG A 75 -12.96 17.91 12.50
CA ARG A 75 -13.00 16.48 12.82
C ARG A 75 -11.61 15.83 12.73
N GLU A 76 -10.79 16.30 11.79
CA GLU A 76 -9.40 15.85 11.63
C GLU A 76 -8.47 16.40 12.72
N ILE A 77 -8.78 17.61 13.24
CA ILE A 77 -8.06 18.24 14.36
C ILE A 77 -8.41 17.56 15.69
N LEU A 78 -9.67 17.19 15.92
CA LEU A 78 -10.10 16.45 17.11
C LEU A 78 -9.60 14.99 17.13
N ALA A 79 -9.53 14.33 15.97
CA ALA A 79 -9.03 12.95 15.86
C ALA A 79 -7.54 12.82 16.22
N ARG A 80 -6.76 13.91 16.10
CA ARG A 80 -5.33 13.96 16.46
C ARG A 80 -5.06 14.11 17.96
N ARG A 81 -6.08 14.38 18.79
CA ARG A 81 -5.93 14.77 20.21
C ARG A 81 -6.24 13.68 21.25
N SER A 82 -6.83 12.57 20.83
CA SER A 82 -6.96 11.36 21.67
C SER A 82 -5.90 10.34 21.20
N TRP A 83 -5.69 9.23 21.90
CA TRP A 83 -4.71 8.17 21.61
C TRP A 83 -3.35 8.33 22.32
N ASN A 84 -3.32 8.01 23.60
CA ASN A 84 -2.13 7.48 24.27
C ASN A 84 -2.56 6.44 25.31
N LEU A 85 -1.90 5.27 25.26
CA LEU A 85 -1.39 4.45 26.38
C LEU A 85 -1.54 2.94 26.09
N LEU A 86 -0.40 2.24 26.03
CA LEU A 86 -0.31 0.78 26.20
C LEU A 86 0.86 0.50 27.14
N ALA A 87 0.61 -0.31 28.17
CA ALA A 87 1.59 -0.71 29.17
C ALA A 87 1.88 -2.23 29.05
N PHE A 88 3.16 -2.59 29.12
CA PHE A 88 3.63 -3.97 29.18
C PHE A 88 4.17 -4.26 30.60
N LEU A 89 3.99 -5.49 31.10
CA LEU A 89 4.60 -5.96 32.35
C LEU A 89 5.57 -7.13 32.08
N LEU A 90 6.70 -7.13 32.78
CA LEU A 90 7.75 -8.15 32.70
C LEU A 90 7.61 -9.13 33.87
N ASP A 91 7.54 -10.44 33.60
CA ASP A 91 7.64 -11.47 34.64
C ASP A 91 9.12 -11.73 34.96
N GLY A 92 9.58 -11.19 36.09
CA GLY A 92 10.97 -11.24 36.55
C GLY A 92 11.48 -12.65 36.87
N LYS A 93 10.62 -13.65 37.07
CA LYS A 93 11.05 -15.01 37.43
C LYS A 93 11.33 -15.90 36.21
N LYS A 94 10.52 -15.75 35.15
CA LYS A 94 10.65 -16.59 33.94
C LYS A 94 11.40 -15.91 32.80
N LYS A 95 11.83 -14.64 32.97
CA LYS A 95 12.38 -13.79 31.89
C LYS A 95 11.47 -13.79 30.64
N ARG A 96 10.15 -13.85 30.85
CA ARG A 96 9.14 -13.82 29.79
C ARG A 96 8.27 -12.59 29.99
N THR A 97 7.99 -11.86 28.91
CA THR A 97 6.97 -10.81 28.93
C THR A 97 5.62 -11.51 28.78
N ILE A 98 4.80 -11.46 29.83
CA ILE A 98 3.46 -12.06 29.81
C ILE A 98 2.48 -10.93 29.53
N LEU A 99 1.71 -11.03 28.44
CA LEU A 99 0.57 -10.16 28.23
C LEU A 99 -0.51 -10.62 29.23
N TRP A 100 -0.74 -9.84 30.29
CA TRP A 100 -1.85 -10.13 31.20
C TRP A 100 -3.16 -9.94 30.43
N PRO A 101 -4.07 -10.91 30.38
CA PRO A 101 -5.38 -10.76 29.76
C PRO A 101 -6.27 -9.89 30.66
N ALA A 102 -5.92 -8.62 30.81
CA ALA A 102 -6.83 -7.62 31.35
C ALA A 102 -7.77 -7.18 30.23
N ALA A 103 -9.06 -7.09 30.53
CA ALA A 103 -9.95 -6.27 29.72
C ALA A 103 -9.46 -4.82 29.81
N TYR A 104 -9.17 -4.20 28.67
CA TYR A 104 -8.71 -2.82 28.61
C TYR A 104 -9.85 -1.93 28.14
N GLU A 105 -10.10 -0.80 28.79
CA GLU A 105 -11.05 0.17 28.26
C GLU A 105 -10.33 1.17 27.35
N VAL A 106 -10.70 1.16 26.06
CA VAL A 106 -10.26 2.17 25.10
C VAL A 106 -11.47 3.05 24.79
N ASN A 107 -11.42 4.32 25.19
CA ASN A 107 -12.52 5.29 25.03
C ASN A 107 -13.86 4.82 25.65
N GLY A 108 -13.82 4.12 26.80
CA GLY A 108 -15.01 3.57 27.46
C GLY A 108 -15.59 2.32 26.79
N VAL A 109 -14.90 1.76 25.79
CA VAL A 109 -15.23 0.47 25.18
C VAL A 109 -14.25 -0.58 25.69
N SER A 110 -14.77 -1.62 26.33
CA SER A 110 -13.97 -2.76 26.80
C SER A 110 -13.43 -3.56 25.61
N ALA A 111 -12.13 -3.48 25.38
CA ALA A 111 -11.37 -4.30 24.46
C ALA A 111 -10.98 -5.61 25.15
N GLN A 112 -11.53 -6.72 24.64
CA GLN A 112 -11.21 -8.06 25.12
C GLN A 112 -9.82 -8.48 24.59
N PRO A 113 -9.00 -9.13 25.43
CA PRO A 113 -7.72 -9.68 24.99
C PRO A 113 -7.94 -10.79 23.95
N LEU A 114 -7.04 -10.87 22.97
CA LEU A 114 -7.12 -11.85 21.88
C LEU A 114 -6.88 -13.27 22.41
N GLY A 115 -7.81 -14.19 22.15
CA GLY A 115 -7.67 -15.61 22.49
C GLY A 115 -6.57 -16.34 21.71
N PHE A 116 -6.16 -17.52 22.18
CA PHE A 116 -5.07 -18.31 21.56
C PHE A 116 -5.38 -18.82 20.14
N ASP A 117 -6.64 -19.09 19.85
CA ASP A 117 -7.08 -19.59 18.54
C ASP A 117 -7.68 -18.48 17.65
N GLN A 118 -7.71 -17.25 18.16
CA GLN A 118 -8.30 -16.13 17.46
C GLN A 118 -7.27 -15.42 16.59
N GLN A 119 -7.72 -15.00 15.41
CA GLN A 119 -6.99 -14.14 14.50
C GLN A 119 -7.73 -12.81 14.35
N VAL A 120 -6.98 -11.71 14.31
CA VAL A 120 -7.52 -10.36 14.10
C VAL A 120 -6.88 -9.75 12.88
N GLU A 121 -7.71 -9.18 12.02
CA GLU A 121 -7.28 -8.41 10.88
C GLU A 121 -7.07 -6.94 11.27
N TYR A 122 -5.89 -6.41 10.95
CA TYR A 122 -5.58 -5.00 11.13
C TYR A 122 -4.77 -4.50 9.94
N LEU A 123 -5.27 -3.46 9.26
CA LEU A 123 -4.67 -2.91 8.04
C LEU A 123 -4.38 -3.98 6.98
N ASP A 124 -5.35 -4.87 6.76
CA ASP A 124 -5.27 -6.02 5.84
C ASP A 124 -4.20 -7.07 6.21
N LEU A 125 -3.64 -7.02 7.42
CA LEU A 125 -2.71 -8.01 7.95
C LEU A 125 -3.39 -8.84 9.03
N GLN A 126 -3.17 -10.16 8.99
CA GLN A 126 -3.68 -11.06 10.04
C GLN A 126 -2.68 -11.13 11.19
N PHE A 127 -3.18 -11.04 12.41
CA PHE A 127 -2.43 -11.17 13.65
C PHE A 127 -3.01 -12.28 14.52
N THR A 128 -2.13 -13.06 15.10
CA THR A 128 -2.41 -14.03 16.17
C THR A 128 -1.84 -13.49 17.47
N TRP A 129 -2.13 -14.16 18.59
CA TRP A 129 -1.50 -13.87 19.88
C TRP A 129 0.04 -13.93 19.86
N LYS A 130 0.65 -14.73 18.96
CA LYS A 130 2.12 -14.79 18.77
C LYS A 130 2.66 -13.61 17.99
N GLY A 131 1.80 -12.89 17.28
CA GLY A 131 2.15 -11.80 16.38
C GLY A 131 1.61 -12.02 14.97
N ARG A 132 2.27 -11.37 14.00
CA ARG A 132 1.79 -11.32 12.62
C ARG A 132 1.86 -12.68 11.93
N VAL A 133 0.77 -13.07 11.30
CA VAL A 133 0.68 -14.25 10.44
C VAL A 133 1.20 -13.91 9.05
N GLN A 134 1.99 -14.81 8.47
CA GLN A 134 2.33 -14.69 7.05
C GLN A 134 1.10 -15.06 6.23
N GLN A 135 0.50 -14.08 5.56
CA GLN A 135 -0.62 -14.33 4.67
C GLN A 135 -0.15 -14.97 3.36
N PRO A 136 -0.93 -15.89 2.77
CA PRO A 136 -0.68 -16.44 1.46
C PRO A 136 -1.04 -15.42 0.36
N SER A 137 -0.23 -14.37 0.22
CA SER A 137 -0.35 -13.33 -0.82
C SER A 137 -0.38 -13.91 -2.25
N ALA A 138 0.14 -15.12 -2.43
CA ALA A 138 0.07 -15.87 -3.70
C ALA A 138 -1.36 -16.16 -4.16
N GLY A 139 -2.26 -16.59 -3.26
CA GLY A 139 -3.64 -16.91 -3.65
C GLY A 139 -4.42 -15.66 -4.10
N LYS A 140 -4.18 -14.53 -3.43
CA LYS A 140 -4.75 -13.22 -3.81
C LYS A 140 -4.23 -12.74 -5.16
N LEU A 141 -2.93 -12.93 -5.43
CA LEU A 141 -2.34 -12.64 -6.74
C LEU A 141 -2.93 -13.53 -7.83
N GLU A 142 -2.98 -14.85 -7.61
CA GLU A 142 -3.49 -15.82 -8.58
C GLU A 142 -4.95 -15.56 -8.94
N SER A 143 -5.81 -15.32 -7.95
CA SER A 143 -7.21 -14.96 -8.20
C SER A 143 -7.35 -13.67 -9.04
N THR A 144 -6.50 -12.67 -8.78
CA THR A 144 -6.44 -11.43 -9.57
C THR A 144 -5.93 -11.66 -10.98
N LEU A 145 -4.91 -12.51 -11.17
CA LEU A 145 -4.38 -12.86 -12.49
C LEU A 145 -5.39 -13.68 -13.30
N LEU A 146 -6.13 -14.58 -12.64
CA LEU A 146 -7.20 -15.35 -13.26
C LEU A 146 -8.34 -14.45 -13.74
N SER A 147 -8.75 -13.46 -12.94
CA SER A 147 -9.80 -12.51 -13.36
C SER A 147 -9.36 -11.65 -14.55
N ILE A 148 -8.12 -11.16 -14.56
CA ILE A 148 -7.55 -10.43 -15.71
C ILE A 148 -7.53 -11.30 -16.97
N THR A 149 -7.21 -12.59 -16.83
CA THR A 149 -7.11 -13.48 -18.00
C THR A 149 -8.47 -13.89 -18.54
N LYS A 150 -9.46 -14.11 -17.66
CA LYS A 150 -10.84 -14.42 -18.06
C LYS A 150 -11.51 -13.21 -18.72
N GLY A 151 -11.11 -11.99 -18.36
CA GLY A 151 -11.60 -10.77 -18.99
C GLY A 151 -11.24 -10.68 -20.48
N SER A 152 -12.21 -10.24 -21.30
CA SER A 152 -12.03 -9.91 -22.72
C SER A 152 -11.29 -8.57 -22.87
N VAL A 153 -10.01 -8.58 -22.51
CA VAL A 153 -9.15 -7.39 -22.48
C VAL A 153 -7.99 -7.58 -23.47
N LYS A 154 -7.61 -6.50 -24.17
CA LYS A 154 -6.48 -6.54 -25.11
C LYS A 154 -5.17 -6.85 -24.37
N LEU A 155 -4.22 -7.46 -25.06
CA LEU A 155 -2.96 -7.92 -24.45
C LEU A 155 -2.16 -6.79 -23.78
N HIS A 156 -2.03 -5.65 -24.44
CA HIS A 156 -1.38 -4.47 -23.86
C HIS A 156 -2.13 -3.96 -22.62
N GLN A 157 -3.47 -3.92 -22.66
CA GLN A 157 -4.29 -3.53 -21.51
C GLN A 157 -4.12 -4.51 -20.33
N ARG A 158 -3.93 -5.81 -20.59
CA ARG A 158 -3.66 -6.80 -19.53
C ARG A 158 -2.35 -6.52 -18.81
N LEU A 159 -1.28 -6.26 -19.57
CA LEU A 159 0.03 -5.90 -19.01
C LEU A 159 -0.06 -4.60 -18.22
N ASP A 160 -0.81 -3.64 -18.74
CA ASP A 160 -1.00 -2.36 -18.10
C ASP A 160 -1.76 -2.45 -16.78
N ILE A 161 -2.85 -3.22 -16.78
CA ILE A 161 -3.65 -3.50 -15.58
C ILE A 161 -2.80 -4.22 -14.54
N LEU A 162 -1.98 -5.18 -14.98
CA LEU A 162 -1.07 -5.91 -14.11
C LEU A 162 -0.08 -4.96 -13.42
N ALA A 163 0.62 -4.13 -14.20
CA ALA A 163 1.66 -3.25 -13.70
C ALA A 163 1.11 -2.12 -12.80
N ARG A 164 0.02 -1.47 -13.22
CA ARG A 164 -0.50 -0.27 -12.52
C ARG A 164 -1.47 -0.58 -11.38
N PHE A 165 -2.18 -1.71 -11.43
CA PHE A 165 -3.25 -1.98 -10.47
C PHE A 165 -3.07 -3.31 -9.73
N ALA A 166 -2.77 -4.41 -10.42
CA ALA A 166 -2.73 -5.72 -9.76
C ALA A 166 -1.52 -5.88 -8.83
N LEU A 167 -0.32 -5.51 -9.28
CA LEU A 167 0.89 -5.60 -8.46
C LEU A 167 0.86 -4.58 -7.30
N PRO A 168 0.50 -3.30 -7.50
CA PRO A 168 0.45 -2.33 -6.41
C PRO A 168 -0.56 -2.68 -5.31
N LYS A 169 -1.65 -3.41 -5.62
CA LYS A 169 -2.58 -3.93 -4.60
C LYS A 169 -1.90 -4.81 -3.55
N LEU A 170 -0.81 -5.47 -3.88
CA LEU A 170 -0.05 -6.31 -2.95
C LEU A 170 1.02 -5.52 -2.18
N TYR A 171 1.40 -4.32 -2.64
CA TYR A 171 2.53 -3.59 -2.06
C TYR A 171 2.29 -3.23 -0.61
N HIS A 172 1.08 -2.76 -0.28
CA HIS A 172 0.73 -2.42 1.09
C HIS A 172 0.92 -3.60 2.04
N GLU A 173 0.33 -4.75 1.69
CA GLU A 173 0.41 -5.99 2.46
C GLU A 173 1.86 -6.49 2.59
N LEU A 174 2.63 -6.47 1.50
CA LEU A 174 4.00 -6.99 1.48
C LEU A 174 5.03 -6.06 2.16
N VAL A 175 4.82 -4.74 2.08
CA VAL A 175 5.66 -3.73 2.72
C VAL A 175 5.34 -3.63 4.22
N LEU A 176 4.06 -3.54 4.58
CA LEU A 176 3.65 -3.52 5.99
C LEU A 176 3.94 -4.86 6.66
N GLY A 177 3.65 -5.94 5.95
CA GLY A 177 3.85 -7.32 6.33
C GLY A 177 5.30 -7.77 6.32
N MET A 178 6.27 -6.88 6.08
CA MET A 178 7.74 -7.17 6.06
C MET A 178 8.02 -8.57 5.53
N ALA A 179 7.43 -8.87 4.36
CA ALA A 179 7.46 -10.19 3.79
C ALA A 179 8.90 -10.55 3.40
N HIS A 180 9.19 -11.85 3.40
CA HIS A 180 10.53 -12.35 3.13
C HIS A 180 10.81 -12.41 1.62
N TRP A 181 12.08 -12.28 1.23
CA TRP A 181 12.48 -12.26 -0.18
C TRP A 181 12.03 -13.49 -0.99
N ARG A 182 11.96 -14.66 -0.34
CA ARG A 182 11.45 -15.89 -0.97
C ARG A 182 10.03 -15.73 -1.48
N THR A 183 9.18 -15.01 -0.73
CA THR A 183 7.80 -14.72 -1.12
C THR A 183 7.77 -13.82 -2.35
N PHE A 184 8.64 -12.82 -2.45
CA PHE A 184 8.71 -11.97 -3.64
C PHE A 184 9.14 -12.75 -4.87
N ASN A 185 10.13 -13.62 -4.74
CA ASN A 185 10.58 -14.48 -5.83
C ASN A 185 9.47 -15.45 -6.27
N SER A 186 8.75 -16.09 -5.35
CA SER A 186 7.64 -16.98 -5.72
C SER A 186 6.52 -16.22 -6.44
N LEU A 187 6.18 -15.01 -5.98
CA LEU A 187 5.16 -14.19 -6.64
C LEU A 187 5.60 -13.77 -8.05
N ASN A 188 6.87 -13.33 -8.20
CA ASN A 188 7.41 -12.99 -9.51
C ASN A 188 7.38 -14.17 -10.48
N VAL A 189 7.71 -15.39 -10.03
CA VAL A 189 7.62 -16.60 -10.87
C VAL A 189 6.20 -16.81 -11.39
N VAL A 190 5.19 -16.64 -10.53
CA VAL A 190 3.77 -16.74 -10.93
C VAL A 190 3.40 -15.66 -11.95
N VAL A 191 3.84 -14.40 -11.74
CA VAL A 191 3.62 -13.30 -12.68
C VAL A 191 4.28 -13.60 -14.03
N HIS A 192 5.55 -13.97 -14.04
CA HIS A 192 6.30 -14.28 -15.26
C HIS A 192 5.67 -15.44 -16.01
N ALA A 193 5.27 -16.51 -15.33
CA ALA A 193 4.57 -17.63 -15.95
C ALA A 193 3.26 -17.18 -16.64
N ARG A 194 2.50 -16.28 -15.99
CA ARG A 194 1.25 -15.79 -16.57
C ARG A 194 1.47 -14.87 -17.76
N VAL A 195 2.42 -13.96 -17.66
CA VAL A 195 2.79 -13.03 -18.75
C VAL A 195 3.34 -13.80 -19.94
N ARG A 196 4.19 -14.82 -19.73
CA ARG A 196 4.66 -15.72 -20.80
C ARG A 196 3.49 -16.40 -21.50
N GLY A 197 2.50 -16.88 -20.73
CA GLY A 197 1.29 -17.48 -21.30
C GLY A 197 0.45 -16.50 -22.15
N TRP A 198 0.34 -15.24 -21.73
CA TRP A 198 -0.40 -14.23 -22.49
C TRP A 198 0.30 -13.81 -23.79
N LEU A 199 1.62 -13.66 -23.75
CA LEU A 199 2.44 -13.24 -24.89
C LEU A 199 2.94 -14.42 -25.75
N ARG A 200 2.68 -15.67 -25.33
CA ARG A 200 3.22 -16.90 -25.93
C ARG A 200 4.75 -16.91 -26.00
N LEU A 201 5.40 -16.41 -24.95
CA LEU A 201 6.86 -16.36 -24.87
C LEU A 201 7.45 -17.73 -24.50
N PRO A 202 8.65 -18.06 -25.00
CA PRO A 202 9.41 -19.23 -24.56
C PRO A 202 9.69 -19.25 -23.06
N LYS A 203 10.01 -20.43 -22.51
CA LYS A 203 10.40 -20.54 -21.09
C LYS A 203 11.75 -19.87 -20.81
N ASP A 204 12.64 -19.85 -21.80
CA ASP A 204 14.00 -19.32 -21.71
C ASP A 204 14.07 -17.79 -21.90
N THR A 205 12.93 -17.09 -21.90
CA THR A 205 12.93 -15.63 -21.96
C THR A 205 13.65 -15.02 -20.75
N VAL A 206 14.63 -14.18 -21.07
CA VAL A 206 15.45 -13.42 -20.14
C VAL A 206 14.60 -12.61 -19.17
N LEU A 207 14.94 -12.64 -17.87
CA LEU A 207 14.23 -11.87 -16.84
C LEU A 207 14.28 -10.35 -17.09
N GLY A 208 15.41 -9.86 -17.60
CA GLY A 208 15.59 -8.46 -17.97
C GLY A 208 14.56 -7.96 -19.00
N PHE A 209 14.07 -8.81 -19.91
CA PHE A 209 13.03 -8.41 -20.86
C PHE A 209 11.73 -7.97 -20.16
N PHE A 210 11.35 -8.62 -19.06
CA PHE A 210 10.13 -8.25 -18.33
C PHE A 210 10.26 -6.91 -17.63
N HIS A 211 11.44 -6.59 -17.11
CA HIS A 211 11.66 -5.48 -16.18
C HIS A 211 12.34 -4.26 -16.82
N ALA A 212 12.98 -4.43 -17.99
CA ALA A 212 13.58 -3.34 -18.72
C ALA A 212 12.52 -2.38 -19.27
N ARG A 213 12.92 -1.13 -19.47
CA ARG A 213 12.06 -0.09 -20.04
C ARG A 213 11.62 -0.43 -21.46
N PRO A 214 10.47 0.06 -21.94
CA PRO A 214 10.02 -0.17 -23.31
C PRO A 214 10.93 0.49 -24.34
N ALA A 215 11.51 1.65 -23.98
CA ALA A 215 12.54 2.33 -24.77
C ALA A 215 13.83 1.51 -24.98
N LEU A 216 14.02 0.45 -24.19
CA LEU A 216 15.16 -0.47 -24.27
C LEU A 216 14.71 -1.88 -24.67
N GLY A 217 13.50 -2.01 -25.23
CA GLY A 217 12.94 -3.26 -25.73
C GLY A 217 12.31 -4.18 -24.67
N GLY A 218 12.02 -3.67 -23.47
CA GLY A 218 11.38 -4.44 -22.39
C GLY A 218 9.89 -4.15 -22.17
N LEU A 219 9.29 -4.80 -21.16
CA LEU A 219 7.87 -4.67 -20.82
C LEU A 219 7.55 -3.72 -19.65
N ASP A 220 8.56 -3.17 -18.97
CA ASP A 220 8.44 -2.26 -17.82
C ASP A 220 7.61 -2.82 -16.64
N LEU A 221 7.60 -4.15 -16.45
CA LEU A 221 6.91 -4.74 -15.31
C LEU A 221 7.71 -4.52 -14.04
N PRO A 222 7.10 -4.06 -12.94
CA PRO A 222 7.82 -3.87 -11.69
C PRO A 222 8.19 -5.24 -11.08
N ASN A 223 9.46 -5.39 -10.73
CA ASN A 223 9.95 -6.59 -10.04
C ASN A 223 9.69 -6.48 -8.54
N LEU A 224 8.87 -7.37 -7.97
CA LEU A 224 8.54 -7.38 -6.54
C LEU A 224 9.78 -7.55 -5.63
N SER A 225 10.78 -8.29 -6.08
CA SER A 225 12.01 -8.58 -5.33
C SER A 225 12.94 -7.37 -5.23
N THR A 226 12.75 -6.33 -6.06
CA THR A 226 13.50 -5.08 -5.96
C THR A 226 12.65 -3.95 -5.43
N THR A 227 11.39 -3.83 -5.87
CA THR A 227 10.51 -2.72 -5.48
C THR A 227 10.08 -2.79 -4.02
N ILE A 228 9.73 -3.98 -3.51
CA ILE A 228 9.23 -4.13 -2.15
C ILE A 228 10.33 -3.91 -1.12
N PRO A 229 11.54 -4.50 -1.24
CA PRO A 229 12.60 -4.22 -0.26
C PRO A 229 13.03 -2.75 -0.26
N LEU A 230 13.05 -2.07 -1.41
CA LEU A 230 13.28 -0.61 -1.46
C LEU A 230 12.19 0.16 -0.71
N ALA A 231 10.92 -0.20 -0.90
CA ALA A 231 9.80 0.43 -0.21
C ALA A 231 9.80 0.13 1.31
N GLN A 232 10.17 -1.09 1.70
CA GLN A 232 10.36 -1.46 3.11
C GLN A 232 11.47 -0.62 3.74
N ARG A 233 12.60 -0.45 3.05
CA ARG A 233 13.72 0.39 3.51
C ARG A 233 13.29 1.84 3.68
N ALA A 234 12.70 2.44 2.66
CA ALA A 234 12.21 3.82 2.71
C ALA A 234 11.21 4.02 3.86
N ARG A 235 10.31 3.06 4.08
CA ARG A 235 9.37 3.11 5.22
C ARG A 235 10.09 3.08 6.57
N MET A 236 11.06 2.19 6.75
CA MET A 236 11.82 2.10 8.01
C MET A 236 12.64 3.37 8.26
N GLU A 237 13.20 3.97 7.21
CA GLU A 237 13.86 5.26 7.27
C GLU A 237 12.88 6.37 7.65
N CYS A 238 11.71 6.45 7.00
CA CYS A 238 10.67 7.42 7.38
C CYS A 238 10.22 7.28 8.84
N LEU A 239 10.13 6.05 9.36
CA LEU A 239 9.83 5.81 10.78
C LEU A 239 10.97 6.28 11.69
N ALA A 240 12.22 6.09 11.29
CA ALA A 240 13.39 6.56 12.04
C ALA A 240 13.49 8.09 12.09
N TRP A 241 13.13 8.76 10.99
CA TRP A 241 13.14 10.23 10.89
C TRP A 241 11.86 10.89 11.40
N SER A 242 10.85 10.12 11.82
CA SER A 242 9.57 10.66 12.27
C SER A 242 9.69 11.42 13.59
N SER A 243 9.03 12.57 13.68
CA SER A 243 8.97 13.40 14.90
C SER A 243 7.98 12.89 15.95
N LEU A 244 7.14 11.91 15.61
CA LEU A 244 6.13 11.35 16.50
C LEU A 244 6.79 10.59 17.68
N ALA A 245 6.37 10.88 18.92
CA ALA A 245 6.91 10.23 20.11
C ALA A 245 6.81 8.69 20.06
N LEU A 246 5.69 8.14 19.59
CA LEU A 246 5.52 6.70 19.40
C LEU A 246 6.55 6.12 18.41
N ALA A 247 6.79 6.82 17.30
CA ALA A 247 7.78 6.39 16.31
C ALA A 247 9.18 6.34 16.92
N ARG A 248 9.56 7.36 17.70
CA ARG A 248 10.83 7.41 18.44
C ARG A 248 10.93 6.33 19.52
N MET A 249 9.83 5.99 20.20
CA MET A 249 9.84 4.87 21.15
C MET A 249 10.00 3.52 20.44
N THR A 250 9.34 3.33 19.29
CA THR A 250 9.53 2.13 18.49
C THR A 250 10.94 2.00 17.91
N THR A 251 11.62 3.11 17.57
CA THR A 251 12.98 3.02 17.00
C THR A 251 14.02 2.54 18.01
N LEU A 252 13.77 2.74 19.31
CA LEU A 252 14.59 2.23 20.40
C LEU A 252 14.34 0.72 20.68
N ALA A 253 13.24 0.16 20.17
CA ALA A 253 12.89 -1.23 20.42
C ALA A 253 13.79 -2.19 19.62
N PHE A 254 14.20 -3.29 20.26
CA PHE A 254 15.01 -4.34 19.61
C PHE A 254 14.36 -4.91 18.33
N THR A 255 13.03 -5.05 18.34
CA THR A 255 12.26 -5.54 17.18
C THR A 255 12.42 -4.62 15.96
N PHE A 256 12.51 -3.31 16.18
CA PHE A 256 12.75 -2.35 15.10
C PHE A 256 14.14 -2.52 14.50
N HIS A 257 15.18 -2.68 15.31
CA HIS A 257 16.53 -2.94 14.80
C HIS A 257 16.61 -4.23 13.96
N HIS A 258 15.91 -5.29 14.37
CA HIS A 258 15.84 -6.51 13.57
C HIS A 258 15.19 -6.27 12.20
N LEU A 259 14.07 -5.54 12.16
CA LEU A 259 13.39 -5.16 10.92
C LEU A 259 14.24 -4.25 10.03
N VAL A 260 14.98 -3.30 10.61
CA VAL A 260 15.92 -2.45 9.87
C VAL A 260 17.05 -3.28 9.26
N ARG A 261 17.61 -4.25 10.00
CA ARG A 261 18.63 -5.16 9.46
C ARG A 261 18.12 -5.94 8.26
N GLN A 262 16.89 -6.46 8.34
CA GLN A 262 16.25 -7.15 7.21
C GLN A 262 16.05 -6.22 6.00
N ALA A 263 15.57 -5.00 6.22
CA ALA A 263 15.36 -4.02 5.15
C ALA A 263 16.67 -3.48 4.53
N LYS A 264 17.79 -3.57 5.25
CA LYS A 264 19.12 -3.15 4.78
C LYS A 264 19.88 -4.23 4.02
N ILE A 265 19.33 -5.44 3.86
CA ILE A 265 19.95 -6.48 3.03
C ILE A 265 20.14 -5.91 1.61
N PRO A 266 21.35 -6.00 1.03
CA PRO A 266 21.62 -5.43 -0.28
C PRO A 266 20.75 -6.09 -1.35
N ILE A 267 20.09 -5.26 -2.15
CA ILE A 267 19.23 -5.68 -3.25
C ILE A 267 20.13 -5.82 -4.47
N ARG A 268 20.10 -6.99 -5.12
CA ARG A 268 20.94 -7.29 -6.28
C ARG A 268 20.10 -7.40 -7.54
N VAL A 269 20.57 -6.79 -8.61
CA VAL A 269 20.04 -6.94 -9.98
C VAL A 269 21.20 -7.39 -10.86
N GLY A 270 21.19 -8.66 -11.25
CA GLY A 270 22.34 -9.28 -11.91
C GLY A 270 23.59 -9.20 -11.02
N SER A 271 24.66 -8.59 -11.52
CA SER A 271 25.90 -8.36 -10.80
C SER A 271 25.93 -7.05 -9.98
N SER A 272 25.00 -6.13 -10.22
CA SER A 272 24.94 -4.82 -9.57
C SER A 272 24.16 -4.85 -8.25
N VAL A 273 24.53 -3.95 -7.33
CA VAL A 273 23.78 -3.68 -6.10
C VAL A 273 22.98 -2.41 -6.30
N ALA A 274 21.66 -2.52 -6.25
CA ALA A 274 20.77 -1.39 -6.44
C ALA A 274 20.46 -0.71 -5.10
N THR A 275 20.66 0.61 -5.04
CA THR A 275 20.40 1.41 -3.84
C THR A 275 19.19 2.33 -4.01
N SER A 276 18.97 2.81 -5.24
CA SER A 276 17.88 3.67 -5.66
C SER A 276 16.91 2.92 -6.58
N LYS A 277 15.69 3.47 -6.73
CA LYS A 277 14.75 3.06 -7.77
C LYS A 277 15.34 3.26 -9.17
N ASP A 278 16.11 4.33 -9.38
CA ASP A 278 16.72 4.63 -10.68
C ASP A 278 17.84 3.63 -11.01
N ASP A 279 18.63 3.23 -10.02
CA ASP A 279 19.63 2.16 -10.16
C ASP A 279 18.98 0.86 -10.61
N VAL A 280 17.88 0.46 -9.96
CA VAL A 280 17.12 -0.75 -10.31
C VAL A 280 16.71 -0.71 -11.79
N VAL A 281 16.20 0.43 -12.24
CA VAL A 281 15.72 0.56 -13.62
C VAL A 281 16.87 0.54 -14.61
N SER A 282 17.99 1.20 -14.28
CA SER A 282 19.21 1.16 -15.09
C SER A 282 19.76 -0.27 -15.18
N ASP A 283 19.92 -0.96 -14.04
CA ASP A 283 20.47 -2.30 -13.98
C ASP A 283 19.60 -3.33 -14.74
N TRP A 284 18.27 -3.28 -14.57
CA TRP A 284 17.36 -4.15 -15.32
C TRP A 284 17.42 -3.90 -16.82
N SER A 285 17.69 -2.66 -17.23
CA SER A 285 17.78 -2.32 -18.63
C SER A 285 19.07 -2.78 -19.30
N VAL A 286 20.17 -2.91 -18.54
CA VAL A 286 21.45 -3.42 -19.04
C VAL A 286 21.49 -4.96 -19.02
N THR A 287 20.74 -5.58 -18.11
CA THR A 287 20.74 -7.04 -17.91
C THR A 287 20.53 -7.86 -19.19
N PRO A 288 19.60 -7.54 -20.11
CA PRO A 288 19.42 -8.28 -21.37
C PRO A 288 20.65 -8.24 -22.28
N PHE A 289 21.36 -7.12 -22.33
CA PHE A 289 22.51 -6.91 -23.22
C PHE A 289 23.79 -7.59 -22.74
N ASN A 290 23.86 -7.94 -21.46
CA ASN A 290 25.00 -8.66 -20.88
C ASN A 290 24.95 -10.17 -21.14
N LEU A 291 23.86 -10.68 -21.72
CA LEU A 291 23.77 -12.07 -22.14
C LEU A 291 24.39 -12.26 -23.52
N THR A 292 24.84 -13.48 -23.77
CA THR A 292 25.52 -13.88 -25.02
C THR A 292 24.73 -13.48 -26.26
N ASP A 293 23.40 -13.65 -26.23
CA ASP A 293 22.50 -13.32 -27.34
C ASP A 293 22.16 -11.81 -27.43
N GLY A 294 22.37 -11.05 -26.35
CA GLY A 294 22.04 -9.63 -26.26
C GLY A 294 23.19 -8.69 -26.62
N LEU A 295 24.43 -9.17 -26.62
CA LEU A 295 25.62 -8.36 -26.94
C LEU A 295 25.54 -7.72 -28.34
N GLY A 296 25.00 -8.46 -29.31
CA GLY A 296 24.82 -7.97 -30.69
C GLY A 296 23.77 -6.85 -30.79
N LEU A 297 22.82 -6.78 -29.86
CA LEU A 297 21.73 -5.80 -29.87
C LEU A 297 22.15 -4.41 -29.35
N ARG A 298 23.31 -4.29 -28.70
CA ARG A 298 23.78 -3.05 -28.08
C ARG A 298 24.06 -1.93 -29.09
N ASN A 299 24.42 -2.30 -30.31
CA ASN A 299 24.82 -1.37 -31.37
C ASN A 299 23.71 -1.09 -32.40
N PHE A 300 22.51 -1.66 -32.22
CA PHE A 300 21.41 -1.41 -33.15
C PHE A 300 20.81 -0.02 -32.91
N PRO A 301 20.65 0.80 -33.96
CA PRO A 301 19.99 2.09 -33.84
C PRO A 301 18.51 1.88 -33.50
N MET A 302 18.10 2.37 -32.32
CA MET A 302 16.71 2.36 -31.90
C MET A 302 15.90 3.37 -32.71
N ASP A 303 14.87 2.90 -33.42
CA ASP A 303 13.89 3.79 -34.03
C ASP A 303 12.97 4.37 -32.94
N ARG A 304 13.10 5.68 -32.67
CA ARG A 304 12.29 6.37 -31.65
C ARG A 304 10.79 6.33 -31.97
N ALA A 305 10.40 6.23 -33.23
CA ALA A 305 9.00 6.14 -33.62
C ALA A 305 8.35 4.84 -33.12
N SER A 306 9.12 3.75 -33.08
CA SER A 306 8.68 2.44 -32.58
C SER A 306 8.41 2.37 -31.07
N HIS A 307 8.56 3.48 -30.33
CA HIS A 307 8.29 3.56 -28.89
C HIS A 307 7.11 4.48 -28.52
N LEU A 308 6.52 5.17 -29.50
CA LEU A 308 5.31 5.98 -29.32
C LEU A 308 4.08 5.08 -29.52
N TRP A 309 3.67 4.38 -28.47
CA TRP A 309 2.43 3.60 -28.43
C TRP A 309 1.49 4.13 -27.34
#